data_AF-A0A1E4Q5L5-F1
#
_entry.id   AF-A0A1E4Q5L5-F1
#
_cell.length_a   1.000
_cell.length_b   1.000
_cell.length_c   1.000
_cell.angle_alpha   90.00
_cell.angle_beta   90.00
_cell.angle_gamma   90.00
#
_symmetry.space_group_name_H-M   'P 1'
#
loop_
_entity.id
_entity.type
_entity.pdbx_description
1 polymer ?
#
loop_
_entity_poly.entity_id
_entity_poly.type
_entity_poly.pdbx_seq_one_letter_code
_entity_poly.pdbx_strand_id
1 'polypeptide(L)'
;MKRPRGKQQPPAHPPRHESTAARSILELDRFSSADVERWSRVSHDLDEYNDLLYFGVEPQRQRYKAAIRAALESVDPVAVDLQGWVRLVTFQFSLSPLSAAGSLTDVGGRFNVGRDVDKSMQSPWPALYIAEDFETAFREKFQLASTETCGGLHPEELALLPGSSFASLQVDGHIARVFDLEAPGSLVALCKVLGKMKLPQEIRSIQKRLRLPPNHAYMVRTPGRLMQDVMAPNWRIAPVQYGLPASGQILASMIREAGFEGIRYPSTKGDGHCVALFPDRIVSEQTRLELHDSAPAEIKHRVLSMDNAEELCGWELLRPRQRPN
;
A
#
# COMPACT_ATOMS: atom_id res chain seq x y z
N MET A 1 -37.57 -44.50 -9.86
CA MET A 1 -37.24 -43.79 -8.60
C MET A 1 -35.80 -43.31 -8.65
N LYS A 2 -35.56 -42.00 -8.76
CA LYS A 2 -34.21 -41.39 -8.73
C LYS A 2 -33.79 -41.19 -7.27
N ARG A 3 -32.67 -41.81 -6.84
CA ARG A 3 -32.04 -41.58 -5.53
C ARG A 3 -31.25 -40.24 -5.52
N PRO A 4 -31.10 -39.56 -4.37
CA PRO A 4 -30.57 -38.21 -4.31
C PRO A 4 -29.04 -38.19 -4.42
N ARG A 5 -28.49 -37.15 -5.06
CA ARG A 5 -27.06 -36.85 -5.07
C ARG A 5 -26.64 -36.32 -3.70
N GLY A 6 -25.86 -37.10 -2.96
CA GLY A 6 -25.22 -36.67 -1.72
C GLY A 6 -24.18 -35.56 -1.97
N LYS A 7 -24.11 -34.61 -1.04
CA LYS A 7 -23.14 -33.51 -1.02
C LYS A 7 -21.72 -34.09 -0.93
N GLN A 8 -20.84 -33.71 -1.84
CA GLN A 8 -19.41 -34.02 -1.74
C GLN A 8 -18.82 -33.25 -0.55
N GLN A 9 -18.36 -33.99 0.47
CA GLN A 9 -17.52 -33.45 1.53
C GLN A 9 -16.14 -33.08 0.98
N PRO A 10 -15.48 -32.04 1.54
CA PRO A 10 -14.08 -31.75 1.22
C PRO A 10 -13.19 -32.95 1.60
N PRO A 11 -12.04 -33.12 0.94
CA PRO A 11 -11.18 -34.28 1.19
C PRO A 11 -10.78 -34.33 2.66
N ALA A 12 -11.13 -35.42 3.32
CA ALA A 12 -10.64 -35.72 4.66
C ALA A 12 -9.12 -35.85 4.60
N HIS A 13 -8.43 -35.33 5.63
CA HIS A 13 -7.02 -35.58 5.84
C HIS A 13 -6.74 -37.09 5.70
N PRO A 14 -5.63 -37.48 5.04
CA PRO A 14 -5.29 -38.90 4.92
C PRO A 14 -5.07 -39.50 6.32
N PRO A 15 -5.38 -40.80 6.49
CA PRO A 15 -5.18 -41.48 7.77
C PRO A 15 -3.71 -41.40 8.18
N ARG A 16 -3.46 -40.99 9.44
CA ARG A 16 -2.13 -41.04 10.04
C ARG A 16 -1.68 -42.50 10.12
N HIS A 17 -0.73 -42.89 9.28
CA HIS A 17 0.03 -44.10 9.50
C HIS A 17 1.11 -43.80 10.54
N GLU A 18 1.04 -44.46 11.70
CA GLU A 18 2.15 -44.51 12.65
C GLU A 18 3.30 -45.31 11.99
N SER A 19 4.30 -44.57 11.51
CA SER A 19 5.49 -45.12 10.86
C SER A 19 6.59 -45.35 11.89
N THR A 20 6.79 -46.61 12.27
CA THR A 20 7.95 -47.09 13.03
C THR A 20 9.13 -47.39 12.08
N ALA A 21 9.68 -46.37 11.41
CA ALA A 21 10.87 -46.55 10.58
C ALA A 21 11.79 -45.32 10.57
N ALA A 22 13.09 -45.60 10.67
CA ALA A 22 14.23 -44.69 10.76
C ALA A 22 14.17 -43.51 9.77
N ARG A 23 14.46 -42.29 10.28
CA ARG A 23 14.57 -41.00 9.53
C ARG A 23 13.72 -40.99 8.25
N SER A 24 12.41 -41.16 8.43
CA SER A 24 11.43 -41.18 7.36
C SER A 24 11.44 -39.84 6.62
N ILE A 25 11.52 -39.89 5.29
CA ILE A 25 11.24 -38.74 4.43
C ILE A 25 9.91 -38.13 4.87
N LEU A 26 9.95 -36.89 5.35
CA LEU A 26 8.75 -36.11 5.63
C LEU A 26 8.23 -35.61 4.28
N GLU A 27 7.26 -36.33 3.70
CA GLU A 27 6.55 -35.88 2.51
C GLU A 27 5.78 -34.59 2.87
N LEU A 28 6.27 -33.45 2.38
CA LEU A 28 5.71 -32.13 2.70
C LEU A 28 4.41 -31.88 1.93
N ASP A 29 4.35 -32.29 0.66
CA ASP A 29 3.18 -32.15 -0.20
C ASP A 29 3.12 -33.27 -1.25
N ARG A 30 1.90 -33.74 -1.54
CA ARG A 30 1.62 -34.71 -2.60
C ARG A 30 0.59 -34.15 -3.57
N PHE A 31 0.99 -33.98 -4.82
CA PHE A 31 0.12 -33.50 -5.89
C PHE A 31 0.41 -34.21 -7.21
N SER A 32 -0.59 -34.23 -8.08
CA SER A 32 -0.51 -34.80 -9.42
C SER A 32 -0.32 -33.71 -10.47
N SER A 33 0.02 -34.09 -11.71
CA SER A 33 0.02 -33.16 -12.85
C SER A 33 -1.35 -32.49 -13.03
N ALA A 34 -2.44 -33.22 -12.77
CA ALA A 34 -3.80 -32.67 -12.83
C ALA A 34 -4.06 -31.58 -11.77
N ASP A 35 -3.43 -31.68 -10.60
CA ASP A 35 -3.50 -30.64 -9.57
C ASP A 35 -2.74 -29.39 -10.01
N VAL A 36 -1.54 -29.54 -10.59
CA VAL A 36 -0.76 -28.43 -11.14
C VAL A 36 -1.51 -27.72 -12.27
N GLU A 37 -2.09 -28.47 -13.21
CA GLU A 37 -2.92 -27.89 -14.29
C GLU A 37 -4.16 -27.17 -13.76
N ARG A 38 -4.78 -27.69 -12.70
CA ARG A 38 -5.90 -27.04 -12.03
C ARG A 38 -5.46 -25.74 -11.36
N TRP A 39 -4.35 -25.75 -10.62
CA TRP A 39 -3.81 -24.56 -9.96
C TRP A 39 -3.38 -23.50 -10.96
N SER A 40 -2.74 -23.89 -12.07
CA SER A 40 -2.37 -23.00 -13.15
C SER A 40 -3.59 -22.31 -13.78
N ARG A 41 -4.67 -23.06 -14.05
CA ARG A 41 -5.93 -22.46 -14.54
C ARG A 41 -6.55 -21.49 -13.54
N VAL A 42 -6.58 -21.84 -12.26
CA VAL A 42 -7.10 -20.96 -11.21
C VAL A 42 -6.24 -19.68 -11.10
N SER A 43 -4.91 -19.81 -11.19
CA SER A 43 -3.99 -18.67 -11.21
C SER A 43 -4.30 -17.75 -12.38
N HIS A 44 -4.46 -18.29 -13.58
CA HIS A 44 -4.78 -17.50 -14.77
C HIS A 44 -6.14 -16.80 -14.65
N ASP A 45 -7.16 -17.50 -14.14
CA ASP A 45 -8.47 -16.90 -13.88
C ASP A 45 -8.38 -15.77 -12.83
N LEU A 46 -7.51 -15.89 -11.82
CA LEU A 46 -7.27 -14.83 -10.83
C LEU A 46 -6.56 -13.62 -11.45
N ASP A 47 -5.56 -13.85 -12.32
CA ASP A 47 -4.87 -12.77 -13.03
C ASP A 47 -5.85 -12.01 -13.93
N GLU A 48 -6.63 -12.73 -14.74
CA GLU A 48 -7.66 -12.13 -15.62
C GLU A 48 -8.71 -11.37 -14.81
N TYR A 49 -9.15 -11.92 -13.66
CA TYR A 49 -10.09 -11.26 -12.77
C TYR A 49 -9.56 -9.91 -12.25
N ASN A 50 -8.32 -9.87 -11.76
CA ASN A 50 -7.73 -8.64 -11.22
C ASN A 50 -7.40 -7.63 -12.33
N ASP A 51 -6.92 -8.11 -13.49
CA ASP A 51 -6.67 -7.27 -14.67
C ASP A 51 -7.97 -6.60 -15.15
N LEU A 52 -9.10 -7.32 -15.17
CA LEU A 52 -10.40 -6.72 -15.50
C LEU A 52 -10.88 -5.70 -14.46
N LEU A 53 -10.66 -5.94 -13.17
CA LEU A 53 -11.03 -4.97 -12.13
C LEU A 53 -10.27 -3.65 -12.28
N TYR A 54 -9.01 -3.72 -12.72
CA TYR A 54 -8.19 -2.54 -12.93
C TYR A 54 -8.38 -1.94 -14.33
N PHE A 55 -7.95 -2.64 -15.37
CA PHE A 55 -7.95 -2.14 -16.75
C PHE A 55 -9.35 -2.03 -17.35
N GLY A 56 -10.30 -2.88 -16.94
CA GLY A 56 -11.69 -2.78 -17.41
C GLY A 56 -12.41 -1.54 -16.89
N VAL A 57 -11.95 -0.96 -15.78
CA VAL A 57 -12.50 0.28 -15.20
C VAL A 57 -11.73 1.53 -15.66
N GLU A 58 -10.48 1.37 -16.11
CA GLU A 58 -9.59 2.49 -16.43
C GLU A 58 -10.14 3.45 -17.51
N PRO A 59 -10.78 3.01 -18.61
CA PRO A 59 -11.42 3.94 -19.55
C PRO A 59 -12.48 4.83 -18.90
N GLN A 60 -13.20 4.31 -17.90
CA GLN A 60 -14.18 5.09 -17.14
C GLN A 60 -13.48 6.05 -16.18
N ARG A 61 -12.38 5.63 -15.55
CA ARG A 61 -11.55 6.52 -14.71
C ARG A 61 -11.03 7.71 -15.51
N GLN A 62 -10.52 7.46 -16.72
CA GLN A 62 -10.08 8.52 -17.64
C GLN A 62 -11.25 9.42 -18.08
N ARG A 63 -12.40 8.83 -18.45
CA ARG A 63 -13.61 9.60 -18.80
C ARG A 63 -14.07 10.53 -17.67
N TYR A 64 -13.97 10.09 -16.42
CA TYR A 64 -14.36 10.88 -15.25
C TYR A 64 -13.19 11.63 -14.61
N LYS A 65 -11.98 11.66 -15.21
CA LYS A 65 -10.77 12.22 -14.61
C LYS A 65 -10.97 13.67 -14.13
N ALA A 66 -11.56 14.53 -14.97
CA ALA A 66 -11.85 15.91 -14.60
C ALA A 66 -12.85 16.02 -13.42
N ALA A 67 -13.87 15.15 -13.39
CA ALA A 67 -14.84 15.14 -12.30
C ALA A 67 -14.26 14.58 -11.00
N ILE A 68 -13.36 13.60 -11.08
CA ILE A 68 -12.61 13.06 -9.93
C ILE A 68 -11.73 14.16 -9.35
N ARG A 69 -10.96 14.83 -10.20
CA ARG A 69 -10.08 15.94 -9.80
C ARG A 69 -10.88 17.06 -9.13
N ALA A 70 -11.95 17.53 -9.77
CA ALA A 70 -12.80 18.58 -9.20
C ALA A 70 -13.45 18.18 -7.87
N ALA A 71 -13.79 16.90 -7.68
CA ALA A 71 -14.34 16.39 -6.43
C ALA A 71 -13.30 16.33 -5.29
N LEU A 72 -12.02 16.20 -5.62
CA LEU A 72 -10.93 16.25 -4.65
C LEU A 72 -10.50 17.70 -4.37
N GLU A 73 -10.46 18.54 -5.39
CA GLU A 73 -10.20 19.99 -5.27
C GLU A 73 -11.30 20.72 -4.47
N SER A 74 -12.50 20.16 -4.35
CA SER A 74 -13.56 20.72 -3.50
C SER A 74 -13.40 20.37 -2.01
N VAL A 75 -12.35 19.64 -1.63
CA VAL A 75 -12.01 19.35 -0.23
C VAL A 75 -10.98 20.37 0.21
N ASP A 76 -11.26 21.08 1.31
CA ASP A 76 -10.30 22.01 1.89
C ASP A 76 -9.08 21.23 2.41
N PRO A 77 -7.86 21.60 2.02
CA PRO A 77 -6.66 21.00 2.56
C PRO A 77 -6.51 21.32 4.05
N VAL A 78 -6.00 20.35 4.80
CA VAL A 78 -5.67 20.49 6.21
C VAL A 78 -4.17 20.73 6.34
N ALA A 79 -3.81 21.68 7.20
CA ALA A 79 -2.43 21.84 7.62
C ALA A 79 -2.11 20.87 8.76
N VAL A 80 -0.94 20.24 8.71
CA VAL A 80 -0.47 19.31 9.73
C VAL A 80 0.80 19.84 10.35
N ASP A 81 0.73 20.20 11.62
CA ASP A 81 1.89 20.49 12.46
C ASP A 81 2.45 19.20 13.03
N LEU A 82 3.74 19.02 12.87
CA LEU A 82 4.50 17.86 13.32
C LEU A 82 5.37 18.33 14.47
N GLN A 83 5.18 17.71 15.64
CA GLN A 83 6.00 17.95 16.81
C GLN A 83 6.45 16.60 17.37
N GLY A 84 7.73 16.29 17.21
CA GLY A 84 8.33 15.03 17.65
C GLY A 84 7.85 13.79 16.88
N TRP A 85 7.28 13.97 15.69
CA TRP A 85 6.82 12.87 14.85
C TRP A 85 8.00 12.02 14.42
N VAL A 86 7.79 10.71 14.26
CA VAL A 86 8.89 9.76 14.12
C VAL A 86 8.97 9.19 12.71
N ARG A 87 10.21 9.10 12.24
CA ARG A 87 10.57 8.31 11.06
C ARG A 87 11.60 7.26 11.43
N LEU A 88 11.29 6.00 11.08
CA LEU A 88 12.25 4.91 11.16
C LEU A 88 12.88 4.64 9.80
N VAL A 89 14.21 4.63 9.74
CA VAL A 89 14.98 4.27 8.53
C VAL A 89 15.91 3.11 8.85
N THR A 90 16.13 2.22 7.87
CA THR A 90 17.17 1.19 8.01
C THR A 90 18.53 1.87 8.17
N PHE A 91 19.40 1.36 9.05
CA PHE A 91 20.62 2.06 9.49
C PHE A 91 21.52 2.54 8.34
N GLN A 92 21.62 1.77 7.24
CA GLN A 92 22.39 2.17 6.06
C GLN A 92 21.92 3.48 5.40
N PHE A 93 20.69 3.91 5.68
CA PHE A 93 20.08 5.14 5.19
C PHE A 93 19.99 6.24 6.25
N SER A 94 20.60 6.05 7.42
CA SER A 94 20.59 7.00 8.53
C SER A 94 21.15 8.38 8.18
N LEU A 95 22.00 8.48 7.14
CA LEU A 95 22.56 9.75 6.67
C LEU A 95 21.65 10.54 5.70
N SER A 96 20.52 9.95 5.27
CA SER A 96 19.55 10.58 4.37
C SER A 96 18.12 10.45 4.89
N PRO A 97 17.84 10.87 6.14
CA PRO A 97 16.58 10.56 6.83
C PRO A 97 15.36 11.29 6.26
N LEU A 98 15.55 12.36 5.48
CA LEU A 98 14.47 13.09 4.81
C LEU A 98 14.32 12.72 3.33
N SER A 99 15.04 11.70 2.85
CA SER A 99 14.88 11.21 1.47
C SER A 99 13.63 10.32 1.33
N ALA A 100 12.91 10.47 0.24
CA ALA A 100 11.80 9.59 -0.15
C ALA A 100 12.23 8.44 -1.07
N ALA A 101 13.52 8.33 -1.41
CA ALA A 101 14.04 7.40 -2.43
C ALA A 101 13.60 5.95 -2.20
N GLY A 102 13.61 5.47 -0.95
CA GLY A 102 13.19 4.11 -0.62
C GLY A 102 11.73 3.79 -0.96
N SER A 103 10.86 4.79 -1.09
CA SER A 103 9.47 4.59 -1.53
C SER A 103 9.35 4.26 -3.02
N LEU A 104 10.39 4.54 -3.83
CA LEU A 104 10.42 4.25 -5.26
C LEU A 104 10.88 2.82 -5.58
N THR A 105 11.41 2.09 -4.59
CA THR A 105 11.86 0.71 -4.75
C THR A 105 10.71 -0.27 -4.61
N ASP A 106 10.90 -1.48 -5.14
CA ASP A 106 9.91 -2.56 -5.10
C ASP A 106 8.54 -2.08 -5.59
N VAL A 107 7.49 -2.46 -4.89
CA VAL A 107 6.11 -2.05 -5.19
C VAL A 107 5.73 -0.67 -4.63
N GLY A 108 6.64 -0.02 -3.90
CA GLY A 108 6.39 1.22 -3.17
C GLY A 108 5.67 1.03 -1.84
N GLY A 109 5.05 2.11 -1.35
CA GLY A 109 4.26 2.12 -0.11
C GLY A 109 2.76 2.12 -0.36
N ARG A 110 1.97 2.24 0.72
CA ARG A 110 0.49 2.19 0.65
C ARG A 110 -0.09 3.27 -0.25
N PHE A 111 0.56 4.43 -0.29
CA PHE A 111 0.10 5.64 -1.00
C PHE A 111 1.05 6.09 -2.11
N ASN A 112 1.96 5.22 -2.57
CA ASN A 112 2.76 5.51 -3.75
C ASN A 112 3.15 4.25 -4.51
N VAL A 113 3.19 4.34 -5.84
CA VAL A 113 3.66 3.25 -6.70
C VAL A 113 5.19 3.28 -6.76
N GLY A 114 5.80 2.11 -6.54
CA GLY A 114 7.22 1.86 -6.78
C GLY A 114 7.50 1.30 -8.18
N ARG A 115 8.78 1.09 -8.49
CA ARG A 115 9.27 0.71 -9.83
C ARG A 115 8.85 -0.68 -10.33
N ASP A 116 8.43 -1.58 -9.44
CA ASP A 116 8.13 -2.99 -9.74
C ASP A 116 6.61 -3.27 -9.80
N VAL A 117 5.78 -2.23 -9.88
CA VAL A 117 4.34 -2.36 -10.18
C VAL A 117 4.14 -2.31 -11.70
N ASP A 118 4.49 -3.43 -12.37
CA ASP A 118 4.62 -3.52 -13.83
C ASP A 118 3.39 -3.10 -14.65
N LYS A 119 2.20 -3.36 -14.10
CA LYS A 119 0.92 -3.08 -14.77
C LYS A 119 0.34 -1.71 -14.39
N SER A 120 1.07 -0.90 -13.62
CA SER A 120 0.68 0.47 -13.31
C SER A 120 0.61 1.31 -14.59
N MET A 121 -0.46 2.11 -14.71
CA MET A 121 -0.61 3.10 -15.78
C MET A 121 0.09 4.42 -15.44
N GLN A 122 0.74 4.49 -14.28
CA GLN A 122 1.38 5.67 -13.74
C GLN A 122 2.85 5.38 -13.45
N SER A 123 3.70 6.33 -13.79
CA SER A 123 5.11 6.31 -13.38
C SER A 123 5.22 6.32 -11.86
N PRO A 124 6.21 5.64 -11.27
CA PRO A 124 6.50 5.71 -9.84
C PRO A 124 6.62 7.16 -9.33
N TRP A 125 6.25 7.40 -8.08
CA TRP A 125 6.38 8.71 -7.43
C TRP A 125 6.81 8.59 -5.96
N PRO A 126 7.55 9.58 -5.44
CA PRO A 126 8.10 9.53 -4.10
C PRO A 126 7.02 9.79 -3.04
N ALA A 127 7.13 9.09 -1.92
CA ALA A 127 6.42 9.40 -0.69
C ALA A 127 7.34 9.29 0.53
N LEU A 128 7.32 10.33 1.36
CA LEU A 128 7.92 10.35 2.69
C LEU A 128 6.90 9.86 3.71
N TYR A 129 7.18 8.75 4.39
CA TYR A 129 6.31 8.22 5.43
C TYR A 129 6.83 8.63 6.81
N ILE A 130 5.95 9.26 7.59
CA ILE A 130 6.22 9.75 8.95
C ILE A 130 5.04 9.32 9.84
N ALA A 131 5.30 8.89 11.06
CA ALA A 131 4.26 8.51 12.02
C ALA A 131 4.23 9.47 13.21
N GLU A 132 3.10 9.52 13.90
CA GLU A 132 2.84 10.41 15.03
C GLU A 132 3.82 10.20 16.20
N ASP A 133 4.19 8.96 16.46
CA ASP A 133 5.10 8.59 17.54
C ASP A 133 5.97 7.37 17.18
N PHE A 134 6.90 7.04 18.08
CA PHE A 134 7.82 5.93 17.90
C PHE A 134 7.10 4.58 17.76
N GLU A 135 6.10 4.32 18.60
CA GLU A 135 5.40 3.04 18.62
C GLU A 135 4.61 2.82 17.33
N THR A 136 4.00 3.87 16.79
CA THR A 136 3.30 3.88 15.51
C THR A 136 4.29 3.64 14.37
N ALA A 137 5.43 4.35 14.37
CA ALA A 137 6.48 4.15 13.36
C ALA A 137 7.06 2.72 13.40
N PHE A 138 7.25 2.19 14.61
CA PHE A 138 7.75 0.84 14.86
C PHE A 138 6.78 -0.21 14.31
N ARG A 139 5.49 -0.09 14.65
CA ARG A 139 4.43 -0.98 14.17
C ARG A 139 4.28 -0.96 12.66
N GLU A 140 4.36 0.20 12.03
CA GLU A 140 4.29 0.31 10.57
C GLU A 140 5.50 -0.37 9.88
N LYS A 141 6.70 -0.29 10.48
CA LYS A 141 7.90 -0.95 9.96
C LYS A 141 7.91 -2.46 10.22
N PHE A 142 7.67 -2.89 11.45
CA PHE A 142 7.86 -4.27 11.92
C PHE A 142 6.58 -5.09 12.01
N GLN A 143 5.42 -4.51 11.73
CA GLN A 143 4.09 -5.13 11.72
C GLN A 143 3.56 -5.60 13.10
N LEU A 144 4.32 -5.40 14.18
CA LEU A 144 4.00 -5.78 15.55
C LEU A 144 4.38 -4.65 16.53
N ALA A 145 3.85 -4.70 17.75
CA ALA A 145 4.23 -3.77 18.82
C ALA A 145 5.69 -3.97 19.25
N SER A 146 6.38 -2.92 19.69
CA SER A 146 7.79 -3.01 20.11
C SER A 146 8.05 -3.98 21.26
N THR A 147 7.06 -4.19 22.12
CA THR A 147 7.12 -5.08 23.29
C THR A 147 6.51 -6.47 23.04
N GLU A 148 5.89 -6.68 21.88
CA GLU A 148 5.23 -7.95 21.55
C GLU A 148 6.26 -9.01 21.15
N THR A 149 5.91 -10.28 21.32
CA THR A 149 6.70 -11.41 20.80
C THR A 149 5.78 -12.37 20.08
N CYS A 150 6.26 -12.96 18.99
CA CYS A 150 5.56 -14.03 18.27
C CYS A 150 6.45 -15.27 18.26
N GLY A 151 6.02 -16.33 18.95
CA GLY A 151 6.82 -17.56 19.09
C GLY A 151 8.13 -17.36 19.87
N GLY A 152 8.17 -16.37 20.78
CA GLY A 152 9.36 -16.01 21.55
C GLY A 152 10.36 -15.12 20.83
N LEU A 153 10.07 -14.72 19.59
CA LEU A 153 10.89 -13.79 18.81
C LEU A 153 10.30 -12.38 18.87
N HIS A 154 11.16 -11.39 19.03
CA HIS A 154 10.84 -9.98 18.92
C HIS A 154 10.59 -9.57 17.45
N PRO A 155 9.89 -8.45 17.20
CA PRO A 155 9.52 -8.02 15.85
C PRO A 155 10.73 -7.80 14.93
N GLU A 156 11.83 -7.29 15.50
CA GLU A 156 13.08 -7.06 14.78
C GLU A 156 13.74 -8.37 14.33
N GLU A 157 13.63 -9.42 15.15
CA GLU A 157 14.15 -10.75 14.85
C GLU A 157 13.31 -11.44 13.77
N LEU A 158 11.99 -11.27 13.81
CA LEU A 158 11.06 -11.77 12.79
C LEU A 158 11.26 -11.09 11.43
N ALA A 159 11.68 -9.83 11.43
CA ALA A 159 11.99 -9.09 10.21
C ALA A 159 13.29 -9.55 9.54
N LEU A 160 14.01 -10.53 10.12
CA LEU A 160 15.29 -11.06 9.62
C LEU A 160 16.33 -9.97 9.36
N LEU A 161 16.20 -8.83 10.03
CA LEU A 161 17.19 -7.76 9.95
C LEU A 161 18.39 -8.19 10.82
N PRO A 162 19.62 -8.22 10.27
CA PRO A 162 20.80 -8.49 11.08
C PRO A 162 20.91 -7.46 12.20
N GLY A 163 20.62 -7.87 13.44
CA GLY A 163 20.85 -7.11 14.67
C GLY A 163 20.26 -5.70 14.69
N SER A 164 18.92 -5.57 14.69
CA SER A 164 18.20 -4.36 15.18
C SER A 164 18.55 -3.02 14.52
N SER A 165 19.30 -3.03 13.41
CA SER A 165 19.98 -1.82 12.94
C SER A 165 19.04 -0.92 12.13
N PHE A 166 18.32 -0.05 12.84
CA PHE A 166 17.57 1.07 12.30
C PHE A 166 17.91 2.35 13.06
N ALA A 167 17.64 3.49 12.45
CA ALA A 167 17.68 4.78 13.13
C ALA A 167 16.24 5.27 13.31
N SER A 168 15.94 5.73 14.52
CA SER A 168 14.72 6.46 14.84
C SER A 168 15.05 7.94 14.88
N LEU A 169 14.36 8.73 14.06
CA LEU A 169 14.56 10.17 13.99
C LEU A 169 13.25 10.88 14.27
N GLN A 170 13.31 11.90 15.11
CA GLN A 170 12.20 12.83 15.31
C GLN A 170 12.25 13.95 14.26
N VAL A 171 11.08 14.34 13.80
CA VAL A 171 10.85 15.34 12.76
C VAL A 171 9.82 16.32 13.29
N ASP A 172 10.17 17.60 13.20
CA ASP A 172 9.26 18.71 13.47
C ASP A 172 8.93 19.43 12.16
N GLY A 173 7.84 20.19 12.17
CA GLY A 173 7.56 21.14 11.10
C GLY A 173 6.10 21.28 10.76
N HIS A 174 5.85 21.69 9.53
CA HIS A 174 4.53 22.01 9.02
C HIS A 174 4.35 21.48 7.60
N ILE A 175 3.20 20.89 7.33
CA ILE A 175 2.77 20.52 5.96
C ILE A 175 1.48 21.26 5.68
N ALA A 176 1.50 22.15 4.69
CA ALA A 176 0.41 23.10 4.47
C ALA A 176 -0.82 22.47 3.80
N ARG A 177 -0.61 21.51 2.89
CA ARG A 177 -1.69 21.01 2.02
C ARG A 177 -1.89 19.50 2.09
N VAL A 178 -2.38 19.00 3.22
CA VAL A 178 -2.64 17.57 3.42
C VAL A 178 -4.10 17.20 3.15
N PHE A 179 -4.31 16.11 2.42
CA PHE A 179 -5.62 15.46 2.35
C PHE A 179 -5.78 14.57 3.59
N ASP A 180 -6.70 14.91 4.47
CA ASP A 180 -7.00 14.10 5.65
C ASP A 180 -8.08 13.05 5.30
N LEU A 181 -7.71 11.77 5.31
CA LEU A 181 -8.64 10.68 5.03
C LEU A 181 -9.74 10.55 6.09
N GLU A 182 -9.49 11.00 7.31
CA GLU A 182 -10.42 10.91 8.44
C GLU A 182 -11.28 12.16 8.59
N ALA A 183 -10.93 13.25 7.90
CA ALA A 183 -11.73 14.47 7.90
C ALA A 183 -13.17 14.17 7.46
N PRO A 184 -14.19 14.57 8.25
CA PRO A 184 -15.57 14.30 7.93
C PRO A 184 -15.97 14.80 6.55
N GLY A 185 -16.44 13.89 5.70
CA GLY A 185 -16.93 14.23 4.38
C GLY A 185 -15.89 14.33 3.27
N SER A 186 -14.58 14.20 3.57
CA SER A 186 -13.49 14.35 2.59
C SER A 186 -13.65 13.42 1.37
N LEU A 187 -14.16 12.21 1.56
CA LEU A 187 -14.35 11.23 0.49
C LEU A 187 -15.74 11.28 -0.18
N VAL A 188 -16.69 12.10 0.32
CA VAL A 188 -18.10 12.05 -0.12
C VAL A 188 -18.24 12.48 -1.59
N ALA A 189 -17.61 13.59 -1.98
CA ALA A 189 -17.68 14.09 -3.35
C ALA A 189 -17.04 13.09 -4.33
N LEU A 190 -15.85 12.56 -3.98
CA LEU A 190 -15.16 11.55 -4.77
C LEU A 190 -16.04 10.30 -4.95
N CYS A 191 -16.61 9.74 -3.88
CA CYS A 191 -17.45 8.55 -3.94
C CYS A 191 -18.71 8.75 -4.81
N LYS A 192 -19.28 9.95 -4.86
CA LYS A 192 -20.39 10.27 -5.78
C LYS A 192 -19.97 10.17 -7.25
N VAL A 193 -18.72 10.51 -7.58
CA VAL A 193 -18.17 10.37 -8.94
C VAL A 193 -17.86 8.90 -9.24
N LEU A 194 -17.16 8.21 -8.34
CA LEU A 194 -16.82 6.79 -8.49
C LEU A 194 -18.08 5.92 -8.65
N GLY A 195 -19.17 6.26 -7.96
CA GLY A 195 -20.44 5.54 -8.05
C GLY A 195 -21.14 5.60 -9.42
N LYS A 196 -20.70 6.48 -10.33
CA LYS A 196 -21.17 6.54 -11.73
C LYS A 196 -20.53 5.48 -12.63
N MET A 197 -19.42 4.90 -12.20
CA MET A 197 -18.72 3.85 -12.93
C MET A 197 -19.43 2.50 -12.76
N LYS A 198 -19.25 1.62 -13.74
CA LYS A 198 -19.84 0.27 -13.76
C LYS A 198 -18.74 -0.78 -13.81
N LEU A 199 -18.98 -1.90 -13.14
CA LEU A 199 -18.14 -3.09 -13.31
C LEU A 199 -18.23 -3.60 -14.76
N PRO A 200 -17.12 -4.09 -15.33
CA PRO A 200 -17.14 -4.85 -16.58
C PRO A 200 -18.12 -6.02 -16.50
N GLN A 201 -18.81 -6.34 -17.61
CA GLN A 201 -19.82 -7.40 -17.62
C GLN A 201 -19.19 -8.78 -17.47
N GLU A 202 -17.98 -8.92 -18.02
CA GLU A 202 -17.15 -10.11 -18.08
C GLU A 202 -16.76 -10.60 -16.68
N ILE A 203 -16.67 -9.69 -15.70
CA ILE A 203 -16.26 -9.99 -14.31
C ILE A 203 -17.10 -11.13 -13.70
N ARG A 204 -18.40 -11.15 -14.00
CA ARG A 204 -19.34 -12.13 -13.44
C ARG A 204 -19.07 -13.53 -13.94
N SER A 205 -18.59 -13.63 -15.19
CA SER A 205 -18.23 -14.93 -15.78
C SER A 205 -17.03 -15.53 -15.05
N ILE A 206 -16.01 -14.71 -14.78
CA ILE A 206 -14.79 -15.14 -14.08
C ILE A 206 -15.07 -15.45 -12.60
N GLN A 207 -15.86 -14.62 -11.91
CA GLN A 207 -16.30 -14.90 -10.54
C GLN A 207 -16.94 -16.28 -10.41
N LYS A 208 -17.76 -16.67 -11.40
CA LYS A 208 -18.38 -18.00 -11.43
C LYS A 208 -17.36 -19.12 -11.62
N ARG A 209 -16.34 -18.94 -12.47
CA ARG A 209 -15.24 -19.91 -12.66
C ARG A 209 -14.42 -20.07 -11.38
N LEU A 210 -14.10 -18.96 -10.73
CA LEU A 210 -13.36 -18.89 -9.46
C LEU A 210 -14.19 -19.26 -8.22
N ARG A 211 -15.51 -19.46 -8.37
CA ARG A 211 -16.46 -19.73 -7.27
C ARG A 211 -16.47 -18.62 -6.20
N LEU A 212 -16.22 -17.39 -6.63
CA LEU A 212 -16.31 -16.21 -5.78
C LEU A 212 -17.77 -15.82 -5.54
N PRO A 213 -18.11 -15.24 -4.37
CA PRO A 213 -19.47 -14.78 -4.11
C PRO A 213 -19.85 -13.64 -5.07
N PRO A 214 -21.16 -13.46 -5.39
CA PRO A 214 -21.62 -12.44 -6.34
C PRO A 214 -21.15 -11.01 -6.00
N ASN A 215 -21.07 -10.69 -4.70
CA ASN A 215 -20.69 -9.37 -4.21
C ASN A 215 -19.17 -9.21 -3.98
N HIS A 216 -18.35 -10.16 -4.46
CA HIS A 216 -16.89 -10.09 -4.32
C HIS A 216 -16.31 -8.92 -5.13
N ALA A 217 -16.76 -8.73 -6.38
CA ALA A 217 -16.50 -7.54 -7.17
C ALA A 217 -17.59 -6.49 -6.90
N TYR A 218 -17.19 -5.25 -6.65
CA TYR A 218 -18.11 -4.11 -6.48
C TYR A 218 -17.43 -2.82 -6.95
N MET A 219 -18.25 -1.83 -7.30
CA MET A 219 -17.77 -0.45 -7.44
C MET A 219 -17.87 0.24 -6.09
N VAL A 220 -16.81 0.97 -5.70
CA VAL A 220 -16.81 1.80 -4.49
C VAL A 220 -17.80 2.96 -4.65
N ARG A 221 -18.71 3.10 -3.69
CA ARG A 221 -19.79 4.11 -3.71
C ARG A 221 -19.91 4.92 -2.42
N THR A 222 -19.25 4.49 -1.36
CA THR A 222 -19.38 5.10 -0.04
C THR A 222 -18.00 5.38 0.55
N PRO A 223 -17.84 6.47 1.33
CA PRO A 223 -16.60 6.78 2.04
C PRO A 223 -16.08 5.62 2.89
N GLY A 224 -16.96 4.99 3.68
CA GLY A 224 -16.57 3.89 4.56
C GLY A 224 -16.01 2.69 3.79
N ARG A 225 -16.56 2.38 2.61
CA ARG A 225 -16.00 1.30 1.78
C ARG A 225 -14.67 1.69 1.15
N LEU A 226 -14.54 2.92 0.66
CA LEU A 226 -13.28 3.42 0.13
C LEU A 226 -12.17 3.35 1.18
N MET A 227 -12.47 3.82 2.39
CA MET A 227 -11.55 3.75 3.53
C MET A 227 -11.15 2.31 3.84
N GLN A 228 -12.11 1.39 3.93
CA GLN A 228 -11.83 -0.03 4.18
C GLN A 228 -10.89 -0.63 3.12
N ASP A 229 -11.09 -0.31 1.85
CA ASP A 229 -10.30 -0.87 0.75
C ASP A 229 -8.88 -0.29 0.71
N VAL A 230 -8.75 1.01 0.99
CA VAL A 230 -7.46 1.73 1.04
C VAL A 230 -6.63 1.31 2.26
N MET A 231 -7.29 1.08 3.39
CA MET A 231 -6.68 0.70 4.67
C MET A 231 -6.60 -0.81 4.89
N ALA A 232 -6.85 -1.61 3.85
CA ALA A 232 -6.74 -3.06 3.93
C ALA A 232 -5.33 -3.50 4.44
N PRO A 233 -5.21 -4.38 5.44
CA PRO A 233 -3.92 -4.80 5.98
C PRO A 233 -3.01 -5.47 4.94
N ASN A 234 -3.61 -6.21 4.00
CA ASN A 234 -2.95 -6.98 2.94
C ASN A 234 -2.91 -6.25 1.59
N TRP A 235 -2.85 -4.91 1.60
CA TRP A 235 -2.84 -4.08 0.40
C TRP A 235 -1.76 -4.46 -0.63
N ARG A 236 -0.64 -5.06 -0.19
CA ARG A 236 0.46 -5.51 -1.05
C ARG A 236 0.10 -6.67 -1.98
N ILE A 237 -1.02 -7.37 -1.76
CA ILE A 237 -1.45 -8.48 -2.63
C ILE A 237 -1.56 -8.01 -4.08
N ALA A 238 -2.22 -6.87 -4.33
CA ALA A 238 -2.42 -6.36 -5.68
C ALA A 238 -1.10 -6.12 -6.43
N PRO A 239 -0.15 -5.34 -5.88
CA PRO A 239 1.08 -5.06 -6.61
C PRO A 239 2.06 -6.24 -6.63
N VAL A 240 2.14 -7.05 -5.56
CA VAL A 240 3.10 -8.17 -5.51
C VAL A 240 2.64 -9.37 -6.32
N GLN A 241 1.35 -9.75 -6.23
CA GLN A 241 0.85 -10.95 -6.91
C GLN A 241 0.42 -10.67 -8.35
N TYR A 242 -0.17 -9.51 -8.61
CA TYR A 242 -0.77 -9.21 -9.91
C TYR A 242 -0.05 -8.11 -10.69
N GLY A 243 0.95 -7.44 -10.09
CA GLY A 243 1.64 -6.31 -10.70
C GLY A 243 0.79 -5.04 -10.78
N LEU A 244 -0.38 -5.00 -10.11
CA LEU A 244 -1.38 -3.94 -10.21
C LEU A 244 -1.31 -2.99 -9.01
N PRO A 245 -1.56 -1.68 -9.19
CA PRO A 245 -1.53 -0.77 -8.05
C PRO A 245 -2.63 -1.10 -7.04
N ALA A 246 -2.29 -0.99 -5.76
CA ALA A 246 -3.26 -1.14 -4.67
C ALA A 246 -4.26 0.01 -4.64
N SER A 247 -5.42 -0.19 -3.99
CA SER A 247 -6.47 0.85 -3.86
C SER A 247 -5.93 2.16 -3.25
N GLY A 248 -5.04 2.07 -2.26
CA GLY A 248 -4.39 3.25 -1.67
C GLY A 248 -3.47 3.99 -2.63
N GLN A 249 -2.75 3.27 -3.49
CA GLN A 249 -1.88 3.86 -4.52
C GLN A 249 -2.72 4.55 -5.60
N ILE A 250 -3.83 3.92 -6.03
CA ILE A 250 -4.77 4.50 -6.99
C ILE A 250 -5.40 5.78 -6.44
N LEU A 251 -5.88 5.76 -5.18
CA LEU A 251 -6.44 6.94 -4.52
C LEU A 251 -5.39 8.04 -4.36
N ALA A 252 -4.20 7.68 -3.89
CA ALA A 252 -3.13 8.64 -3.66
C ALA A 252 -2.72 9.37 -4.93
N SER A 253 -2.68 8.68 -6.06
CA SER A 253 -2.42 9.38 -7.31
C SER A 253 -3.49 10.43 -7.64
N MET A 254 -4.78 10.13 -7.42
CA MET A 254 -5.83 11.13 -7.68
C MET A 254 -5.68 12.34 -6.76
N ILE A 255 -5.36 12.10 -5.48
CA ILE A 255 -5.11 13.14 -4.48
C ILE A 255 -3.88 13.97 -4.89
N ARG A 256 -2.80 13.31 -5.29
CA ARG A 256 -1.57 13.94 -5.79
C ARG A 256 -1.84 14.79 -7.04
N GLU A 257 -2.65 14.30 -7.98
CA GLU A 257 -3.07 15.05 -9.18
C GLU A 257 -3.98 16.25 -8.86
N ALA A 258 -4.70 16.22 -7.73
CA ALA A 258 -5.53 17.33 -7.25
C ALA A 258 -4.71 18.41 -6.51
N GLY A 259 -3.40 18.28 -6.41
CA GLY A 259 -2.51 19.32 -5.85
C GLY A 259 -2.41 19.30 -4.32
N PHE A 260 -2.64 18.16 -3.69
CA PHE A 260 -2.29 17.92 -2.30
C PHE A 260 -0.81 17.51 -2.18
N GLU A 261 -0.17 18.00 -1.12
CA GLU A 261 1.23 17.72 -0.80
C GLU A 261 1.40 16.42 -0.03
N GLY A 262 0.34 15.90 0.57
CA GLY A 262 0.40 14.64 1.28
C GLY A 262 -0.97 14.11 1.70
N ILE A 263 -0.95 12.96 2.36
CA ILE A 263 -2.14 12.29 2.90
C ILE A 263 -1.90 12.00 4.37
N ARG A 264 -2.82 12.43 5.25
CA ARG A 264 -2.91 11.98 6.64
C ARG A 264 -3.87 10.81 6.72
N TYR A 265 -3.47 9.77 7.45
CA TYR A 265 -4.24 8.54 7.56
C TYR A 265 -3.98 7.82 8.91
N PRO A 266 -4.92 7.00 9.40
CA PRO A 266 -4.72 6.24 10.62
C PRO A 266 -3.76 5.08 10.39
N SER A 267 -2.95 4.72 11.37
CA SER A 267 -2.12 3.51 11.29
C SER A 267 -3.02 2.28 11.11
N THR A 268 -2.55 1.31 10.32
CA THR A 268 -3.23 0.01 10.19
C THR A 268 -2.78 -1.00 11.24
N LYS A 269 -1.91 -0.57 12.17
CA LYS A 269 -1.16 -1.41 13.10
C LYS A 269 -1.27 -0.92 14.54
N GLY A 270 -1.89 0.24 14.79
CA GLY A 270 -2.14 0.83 16.10
C GLY A 270 -3.12 2.00 15.97
N ASP A 271 -3.28 2.76 17.05
CA ASP A 271 -4.25 3.87 17.14
C ASP A 271 -3.68 5.23 16.72
N GLY A 272 -2.37 5.31 16.45
CA GLY A 272 -1.69 6.54 16.03
C GLY A 272 -1.89 6.87 14.54
N HIS A 273 -1.45 8.06 14.15
CA HIS A 273 -1.59 8.56 12.77
C HIS A 273 -0.28 8.52 11.99
N CYS A 274 -0.41 8.55 10.68
CA CYS A 274 0.70 8.62 9.74
C CYS A 274 0.44 9.70 8.69
N VAL A 275 1.52 10.19 8.10
CA VAL A 275 1.50 11.06 6.92
C VAL A 275 2.36 10.44 5.82
N ALA A 276 1.81 10.43 4.61
CA ALA A 276 2.56 10.21 3.37
C ALA A 276 2.69 11.56 2.65
N LEU A 277 3.83 12.21 2.80
CA LEU A 277 4.15 13.46 2.10
C LEU A 277 4.70 13.14 0.71
N PHE A 278 4.35 13.90 -0.31
CA PHE A 278 4.80 13.77 -1.70
C PHE A 278 5.79 14.91 -2.02
N PRO A 279 7.12 14.70 -1.88
CA PRO A 279 8.09 15.77 -2.09
C PRO A 279 8.00 16.40 -3.49
N ASP A 280 7.66 15.60 -4.50
CA ASP A 280 7.49 16.06 -5.88
C ASP A 280 6.27 16.97 -6.11
N ARG A 281 5.43 17.16 -5.08
CA ARG A 281 4.24 18.03 -5.10
C ARG A 281 4.26 19.15 -4.09
N ILE A 282 5.37 19.38 -3.41
CA ILE A 282 5.49 20.53 -2.51
C ILE A 282 5.46 21.81 -3.34
N VAL A 283 4.47 22.64 -3.06
CA VAL A 283 4.21 23.91 -3.77
C VAL A 283 4.03 25.07 -2.80
N SER A 284 3.80 24.79 -1.52
CA SER A 284 3.66 25.78 -0.47
C SER A 284 5.01 26.10 0.16
N GLU A 285 5.36 27.38 0.23
CA GLU A 285 6.51 27.89 1.00
C GLU A 285 6.37 27.63 2.51
N GLN A 286 5.14 27.37 2.98
CA GLN A 286 4.88 27.03 4.38
C GLN A 286 5.26 25.59 4.71
N THR A 287 5.36 24.71 3.70
CA THR A 287 5.72 23.30 3.93
C THR A 287 7.21 23.18 4.19
N ARG A 288 7.54 22.84 5.43
CA ARG A 288 8.90 22.71 5.93
C ARG A 288 8.95 21.65 7.02
N LEU A 289 9.79 20.64 6.83
CA LEU A 289 10.12 19.62 7.82
C LEU A 289 11.58 19.73 8.23
N GLU A 290 11.89 19.51 9.50
CA GLU A 290 13.26 19.50 9.99
C GLU A 290 13.51 18.39 10.98
N LEU A 291 14.74 17.91 11.05
CA LEU A 291 15.16 16.98 12.09
C LEU A 291 15.12 17.71 13.45
N HIS A 292 14.45 17.10 14.43
CA HIS A 292 14.30 17.65 15.78
C HIS A 292 15.68 17.84 16.45
N ASP A 293 16.51 16.81 16.38
CA ASP A 293 17.81 16.77 17.03
C ASP A 293 18.94 17.31 16.14
N SER A 294 20.04 17.68 16.78
CA SER A 294 21.29 17.96 16.09
C SER A 294 21.76 16.74 15.30
N ALA A 295 21.83 16.89 13.99
CA ALA A 295 22.29 15.85 13.08
C ALA A 295 23.83 15.82 12.96
N PRO A 296 24.43 14.64 12.67
CA PRO A 296 25.83 14.53 12.23
C PRO A 296 26.13 15.44 11.02
N ALA A 297 27.41 15.81 10.86
CA ALA A 297 27.84 16.71 9.78
C ALA A 297 27.61 16.11 8.38
N GLU A 298 27.58 14.78 8.30
CA GLU A 298 27.41 13.98 7.10
C GLU A 298 25.96 14.00 6.58
N ILE A 299 24.98 14.36 7.43
CA ILE A 299 23.59 14.56 7.02
C ILE A 299 23.47 15.88 6.26
N LYS A 300 23.41 15.76 4.92
CA LYS A 300 23.31 16.91 4.00
C LYS A 300 21.99 17.67 4.12
N HIS A 301 20.88 16.93 4.17
CA HIS A 301 19.53 17.51 4.22
C HIS A 301 18.95 17.34 5.61
N ARG A 302 19.04 18.40 6.40
CA ARG A 302 18.43 18.50 7.74
C ARG A 302 17.03 19.08 7.71
N VAL A 303 16.68 19.71 6.59
CA VAL A 303 15.39 20.34 6.32
C VAL A 303 14.90 19.83 4.97
N LEU A 304 13.60 19.56 4.86
CA LEU A 304 12.88 19.37 3.62
C LEU A 304 11.94 20.56 3.44
N SER A 305 12.07 21.27 2.34
CA SER A 305 11.23 22.42 1.97
C SER A 305 11.03 22.46 0.46
N MET A 306 10.22 23.40 -0.03
CA MET A 306 10.03 23.62 -1.47
C MET A 306 11.36 23.78 -2.23
N ASP A 307 12.37 24.40 -1.62
CA ASP A 307 13.66 24.70 -2.28
C ASP A 307 14.51 23.46 -2.58
N ASN A 308 14.31 22.37 -1.83
CA ASN A 308 15.16 21.17 -1.92
C ASN A 308 14.36 19.86 -2.05
N ALA A 309 13.03 19.92 -2.11
CA ALA A 309 12.17 18.75 -2.18
C ALA A 309 12.52 17.82 -3.35
N GLU A 310 12.89 18.40 -4.49
CA GLU A 310 13.26 17.65 -5.69
C GLU A 310 14.52 16.79 -5.50
N GLU A 311 15.52 17.28 -4.75
CA GLU A 311 16.73 16.52 -4.41
C GLU A 311 16.42 15.34 -3.46
N LEU A 312 15.32 15.43 -2.71
CA LEU A 312 14.89 14.43 -1.76
C LEU A 312 13.92 13.39 -2.35
N CYS A 313 13.48 13.56 -3.60
CA CYS A 313 12.61 12.62 -4.30
C CYS A 313 13.28 11.26 -4.56
N GLY A 314 14.59 11.22 -4.81
CA GLY A 314 15.31 9.97 -5.07
C GLY A 314 15.20 9.44 -6.50
N TRP A 315 14.99 10.33 -7.48
CA TRP A 315 14.80 9.98 -8.89
C TRP A 315 15.96 9.18 -9.50
N GLU A 316 17.15 9.27 -8.92
CA GLU A 316 18.34 8.51 -9.30
C GLU A 316 18.15 6.99 -9.17
N LEU A 317 17.24 6.52 -8.31
CA LEU A 317 16.92 5.08 -8.18
C LEU A 317 16.05 4.54 -9.32
N LEU A 318 15.44 5.43 -10.11
CA LEU A 318 14.63 5.07 -11.27
C LEU A 318 15.46 5.13 -12.56
N ARG A 319 15.18 4.21 -13.48
CA ARG A 319 15.68 4.31 -14.86
C ARG A 319 15.09 5.55 -15.53
N PRO A 320 15.79 6.23 -16.46
CA PRO A 320 15.27 7.44 -17.11
C PRO A 320 13.85 7.30 -17.67
N ARG A 321 13.53 6.15 -18.29
CA ARG A 321 12.18 5.84 -18.83
C ARG A 321 11.06 5.70 -17.78
N GLN A 322 11.42 5.53 -16.50
CA GLN A 322 10.48 5.37 -15.39
C GLN A 322 10.24 6.68 -14.64
N ARG A 323 11.04 7.73 -14.91
CA ARG A 323 10.86 9.04 -14.28
C ARG A 323 9.64 9.73 -14.89
N PRO A 324 8.92 10.56 -14.12
CA PRO A 324 7.95 11.48 -14.69
C PRO A 324 8.62 12.35 -15.77
N ASN A 325 7.90 12.63 -16.85
CA ASN A 325 8.29 13.64 -17.83
C ASN A 325 7.99 15.05 -17.30
#